data_AF-A0A7S2G6B1-F1
#
_entry.id   AF-A0A7S2G6B1-F1
#
_cell.length_a   1.000
_cell.length_b   1.000
_cell.length_c   1.000
_cell.angle_alpha   90.00
_cell.angle_beta   90.00
_cell.angle_gamma   90.00
#
_symmetry.space_group_name_H-M   'P 1'
#
loop_
_entity.id
_entity.type
_entity.pdbx_description
1 polymer ?
#
loop_
_entity_poly.entity_id
_entity_poly.type
_entity_poly.pdbx_seq_one_letter_code
_entity_poly.pdbx_strand_id
1 'polypeptide(L)'
;WLWGWRGMVCSLWSLAVKASRFDVVAWGQDMAEHNSHDDTQPTNSTHTLWNWIFANTGYHTEHHSFPQVPGCYLPRLARLAPDEFDQCVGSASWPALWLQWASSNFKSFRITAHQTKIAEAGRCQRAAKRERANAKRD
;
A
#
# COMPACT_ATOMS: atom_id res chain seq x y z
N TRP A 1 38.64 10.21 3.91
CA TRP A 1 37.83 9.56 4.97
C TRP A 1 36.50 10.27 5.05
N LEU A 2 35.45 9.69 4.46
CA LEU A 2 34.15 10.33 4.41
C LEU A 2 33.59 10.46 5.84
N TRP A 3 33.64 11.70 6.37
CA TRP A 3 32.82 12.25 7.47
C TRP A 3 33.16 11.85 8.92
N GLY A 4 34.28 11.15 9.16
CA GLY A 4 34.79 10.87 10.51
C GLY A 4 33.82 10.10 11.43
N TRP A 5 34.06 10.14 12.75
CA TRP A 5 33.24 9.43 13.74
C TRP A 5 31.75 9.78 13.67
N ARG A 6 31.41 11.06 13.41
CA ARG A 6 30.03 11.53 13.30
C ARG A 6 29.30 10.87 12.13
N GLY A 7 29.94 10.77 10.96
CA GLY A 7 29.38 10.08 9.81
C GLY A 7 29.11 8.60 10.07
N MET A 8 30.01 7.92 10.80
CA MET A 8 29.83 6.52 11.17
C MET A 8 28.67 6.32 12.14
N VAL A 9 28.58 7.15 13.19
CA VAL A 9 27.44 7.12 14.13
C VAL A 9 26.13 7.40 13.40
N CYS A 10 26.08 8.43 12.55
CA CYS A 10 24.89 8.73 11.74
C CYS A 10 24.49 7.54 10.86
N SER A 11 25.45 6.91 10.19
CA SER A 11 25.18 5.76 9.30
C SER A 11 24.67 4.55 10.07
N LEU A 12 25.27 4.22 11.21
CA LEU A 12 24.82 3.15 12.09
C LEU A 12 23.43 3.42 12.64
N TRP A 13 23.14 4.68 13.00
CA TRP A 13 21.83 5.07 13.50
C TRP A 13 20.75 5.02 12.40
N SER A 14 21.06 5.49 11.19
CA SER A 14 20.17 5.35 10.04
C SER A 14 19.89 3.88 9.69
N LEU A 15 20.89 3.01 9.75
CA LEU A 15 20.71 1.58 9.55
C LEU A 15 19.84 0.95 10.66
N ALA A 16 20.04 1.36 11.91
CA ALA A 16 19.22 0.91 13.03
C ALA A 16 17.75 1.30 12.84
N VAL A 17 17.46 2.53 12.42
CA VAL A 17 16.09 2.96 12.10
C VAL A 17 15.52 2.15 10.93
N LYS A 18 16.28 1.98 9.85
CA LYS A 18 15.89 1.20 8.66
C LYS A 18 15.57 -0.27 8.99
N ALA A 19 16.35 -0.89 9.87
CA ALA A 19 16.15 -2.28 10.30
C ALA A 19 15.08 -2.43 11.40
N SER A 20 14.65 -1.32 12.01
CA SER A 20 13.68 -1.33 13.10
C SER A 20 12.23 -1.41 12.59
N ARG A 21 11.30 -1.58 13.53
CA ARG A 21 9.85 -1.49 13.28
C ARG A 21 9.37 -0.04 13.07
N PHE A 22 10.25 0.94 13.28
CA PHE A 22 9.97 2.37 13.11
C PHE A 22 10.20 2.86 11.68
N ASP A 23 10.65 2.01 10.76
CA ASP A 23 10.64 2.34 9.33
C ASP A 23 9.20 2.31 8.80
N VAL A 24 8.51 3.42 9.01
CA VAL A 24 7.09 3.60 8.66
C VAL A 24 6.84 3.31 7.17
N VAL A 25 7.77 3.73 6.31
CA VAL A 25 7.61 3.65 4.87
C VAL A 25 7.80 2.22 4.40
N ALA A 26 8.92 1.58 4.75
CA ALA A 26 9.20 0.22 4.28
C ALA A 26 8.16 -0.77 4.80
N TRP A 27 7.87 -0.70 6.11
CA TRP A 27 6.87 -1.58 6.69
C TRP A 27 5.49 -1.28 6.11
N GLY A 28 5.06 -0.02 6.12
CA GLY A 28 3.74 0.38 5.61
C GLY A 28 3.50 -0.05 4.17
N GLN A 29 4.47 0.18 3.27
CA GLN A 29 4.35 -0.20 1.87
C GLN A 29 4.31 -1.72 1.69
N ASP A 30 5.18 -2.46 2.36
CA ASP A 30 5.12 -3.93 2.37
C ASP A 30 3.73 -4.41 2.80
N MET A 31 3.11 -3.72 3.77
CA MET A 31 1.76 -4.07 4.19
C MET A 31 0.68 -3.85 3.16
N ALA A 32 0.80 -2.74 2.45
CA ALA A 32 -0.15 -2.30 1.46
C ALA A 32 -0.07 -3.19 0.22
N GLU A 33 1.16 -3.55 -0.16
CA GLU A 33 1.51 -4.21 -1.43
C GLU A 33 1.47 -5.74 -1.32
N HIS A 34 1.90 -6.34 -0.20
CA HIS A 34 2.10 -7.80 -0.06
C HIS A 34 1.21 -8.44 1.01
N ASN A 35 -0.01 -8.81 0.60
CA ASN A 35 -0.98 -9.50 1.43
C ASN A 35 -0.95 -11.00 1.15
N SER A 36 -0.30 -11.73 2.04
CA SER A 36 -0.13 -13.20 2.02
C SER A 36 -1.42 -14.05 2.18
N HIS A 37 -2.61 -13.52 1.91
CA HIS A 37 -3.90 -14.23 2.10
C HIS A 37 -4.80 -14.20 0.87
N ASP A 38 -4.39 -13.54 -0.21
CA ASP A 38 -5.10 -13.58 -1.48
C ASP A 38 -4.28 -14.40 -2.48
N ASP A 39 -4.68 -15.66 -2.66
CA ASP A 39 -4.06 -16.57 -3.63
C ASP A 39 -4.34 -16.14 -5.08
N THR A 40 -5.31 -15.26 -5.31
CA THR A 40 -5.68 -14.75 -6.64
C THR A 40 -4.94 -13.46 -7.00
N GLN A 41 -4.64 -12.62 -6.02
CA GLN A 41 -3.87 -11.38 -6.21
C GLN A 41 -2.79 -11.22 -5.13
N PRO A 42 -1.58 -11.77 -5.35
CA PRO A 42 -0.51 -11.77 -4.35
C PRO A 42 0.06 -10.38 -4.06
N THR A 43 -0.22 -9.41 -4.95
CA THR A 43 0.30 -8.04 -4.91
C THR A 43 -0.79 -7.03 -5.21
N ASN A 44 -0.95 -6.03 -4.36
CA ASN A 44 -2.04 -5.06 -4.43
C ASN A 44 -1.54 -3.64 -4.66
N SER A 45 -2.37 -2.82 -5.29
CA SER A 45 -2.09 -1.40 -5.51
C SER A 45 -2.85 -0.54 -4.53
N THR A 46 -2.23 0.54 -4.10
CA THR A 46 -2.79 1.49 -3.14
C THR A 46 -2.72 2.87 -3.75
N HIS A 47 -3.82 3.35 -4.33
CA HIS A 47 -3.89 4.65 -4.98
C HIS A 47 -4.18 5.75 -3.95
N THR A 48 -3.12 6.32 -3.37
CA THR A 48 -3.25 7.37 -2.35
C THR A 48 -2.39 8.58 -2.69
N LEU A 49 -2.65 9.70 -2.00
CA LEU A 49 -1.87 10.93 -2.17
C LEU A 49 -0.36 10.70 -1.94
N TRP A 50 -0.02 9.77 -1.07
CA TRP A 50 1.37 9.41 -0.77
C TRP A 50 2.13 8.86 -1.97
N ASN A 51 1.43 8.30 -2.97
CA ASN A 51 2.07 7.80 -4.18
C ASN A 51 2.84 8.89 -4.89
N TRP A 52 2.33 10.12 -4.92
CA TRP A 52 3.04 11.22 -5.58
C TRP A 52 4.38 11.56 -4.91
N ILE A 53 4.44 11.49 -3.58
CA ILE A 53 5.66 11.72 -2.79
C ILE A 53 6.66 10.57 -2.98
N PHE A 54 6.16 9.34 -3.05
CA PHE A 54 6.98 8.12 -3.17
C PHE A 54 7.09 7.62 -4.62
N ALA A 55 7.14 8.53 -5.60
CA ALA A 55 7.41 8.20 -7.00
C ALA A 55 6.48 7.11 -7.60
N ASN A 56 5.23 7.11 -7.19
CA ASN A 56 4.16 6.20 -7.61
C ASN A 56 4.41 4.72 -7.27
N THR A 57 5.18 4.41 -6.23
CA THR A 57 5.43 3.03 -5.79
C THR A 57 4.16 2.27 -5.40
N GLY A 58 3.11 2.96 -4.95
CA GLY A 58 1.82 2.35 -4.64
C GLY A 58 1.05 1.78 -5.83
N TYR A 59 1.51 1.98 -7.07
CA TYR A 59 0.99 1.32 -8.29
C TYR A 59 1.70 -0.03 -8.51
N HIS A 60 1.66 -0.87 -7.49
CA HIS A 60 2.51 -2.05 -7.41
C HIS A 60 2.04 -3.17 -8.35
N THR A 61 0.72 -3.39 -8.46
CA THR A 61 0.12 -4.35 -9.39
C THR A 61 0.37 -3.93 -10.84
N GLU A 62 0.22 -2.64 -11.17
CA GLU A 62 0.52 -2.14 -12.51
C GLU A 62 2.00 -2.29 -12.83
N HIS A 63 2.88 -2.01 -11.85
CA HIS A 63 4.32 -2.17 -12.02
C HIS A 63 4.71 -3.63 -12.29
N HIS A 64 4.16 -4.59 -11.55
CA HIS A 64 4.41 -6.02 -11.80
C HIS A 64 3.83 -6.50 -13.14
N SER A 65 2.71 -5.92 -13.57
CA SER A 65 2.10 -6.23 -14.86
C SER A 65 2.92 -5.67 -16.02
N PHE A 66 3.49 -4.47 -15.84
CA PHE A 66 4.23 -3.74 -16.86
C PHE A 66 5.57 -3.22 -16.32
N PRO A 67 6.55 -4.10 -16.04
CA PRO A 67 7.81 -3.74 -15.38
C PRO A 67 8.69 -2.80 -16.23
N GLN A 68 8.44 -2.74 -17.54
CA GLN A 68 9.13 -1.85 -18.47
C GLN A 68 8.56 -0.42 -18.48
N VAL A 69 7.39 -0.19 -17.87
CA VAL A 69 6.75 1.13 -17.83
C VAL A 69 7.29 1.94 -16.66
N PRO A 70 7.84 3.14 -16.88
CA PRO A 70 8.29 4.00 -15.80
C PRO A 70 7.15 4.38 -14.84
N GLY A 71 7.49 4.52 -13.54
CA GLY A 71 6.53 4.86 -12.47
C GLY A 71 5.70 6.12 -12.73
N CYS A 72 6.24 7.09 -13.48
CA CYS A 72 5.51 8.31 -13.84
C CYS A 72 4.32 8.07 -14.78
N TYR A 73 4.29 6.95 -15.52
CA TYR A 73 3.22 6.59 -16.44
C TYR A 73 2.22 5.59 -15.87
N LEU A 74 2.50 4.96 -14.72
CA LEU A 74 1.59 4.02 -14.07
C LEU A 74 0.20 4.64 -13.75
N PRO A 75 0.09 5.90 -13.27
CA PRO A 75 -1.21 6.53 -13.09
C PRO A 75 -2.02 6.66 -14.39
N ARG A 76 -1.34 6.80 -15.53
CA ARG A 76 -1.98 6.84 -16.84
C ARG A 76 -2.43 5.44 -17.26
N LEU A 77 -1.62 4.42 -16.98
CA LEU A 77 -1.92 3.02 -17.29
C LEU A 77 -3.15 2.53 -16.52
N ALA A 78 -3.22 2.81 -15.22
CA ALA A 78 -4.39 2.51 -14.39
C ALA A 78 -5.69 3.13 -14.95
N ARG A 79 -5.61 4.34 -15.52
CA ARG A 79 -6.76 5.00 -16.15
C ARG A 79 -7.14 4.41 -17.52
N LEU A 80 -6.21 3.76 -18.21
CA LEU A 80 -6.48 3.14 -19.53
C LEU A 80 -7.15 1.78 -19.39
N ALA A 81 -6.90 1.08 -18.28
CA ALA A 81 -7.48 -0.22 -17.98
C ALA A 81 -8.07 -0.24 -16.56
N PRO A 82 -9.11 0.57 -16.28
CA PRO A 82 -9.72 0.61 -14.96
C PRO A 82 -10.35 -0.74 -14.61
N ASP A 83 -10.91 -1.49 -15.56
CA ASP A 83 -11.52 -2.79 -15.26
C ASP A 83 -10.53 -3.83 -14.69
N GLU A 84 -9.24 -3.69 -15.03
CA GLU A 84 -8.18 -4.59 -14.57
C GLU A 84 -7.58 -4.15 -13.22
N PHE A 85 -7.44 -2.84 -13.02
CA PHE A 85 -6.70 -2.26 -11.89
C PHE A 85 -7.57 -1.56 -10.84
N ASP A 86 -8.79 -1.18 -11.17
CA ASP A 86 -9.77 -0.58 -10.25
C ASP A 86 -10.43 -1.68 -9.41
N GLN A 87 -9.61 -2.33 -8.60
CA GLN A 87 -10.08 -3.29 -7.63
C GLN A 87 -10.35 -2.57 -6.31
N CYS A 88 -11.62 -2.54 -5.94
CA CYS A 88 -12.13 -1.96 -4.71
C CYS A 88 -11.64 -2.62 -3.40
N VAL A 89 -10.63 -3.47 -3.50
CA VAL A 89 -10.10 -4.31 -2.42
C VAL A 89 -8.80 -3.68 -1.92
N GLY A 90 -8.86 -3.00 -0.77
CA GLY A 90 -7.67 -2.60 -0.01
C GLY A 90 -7.09 -1.22 -0.33
N SER A 91 -7.92 -0.18 -0.34
CA SER A 91 -7.54 1.23 -0.48
C SER A 91 -6.82 1.84 0.74
N ALA A 92 -6.60 1.06 1.82
CA ALA A 92 -5.97 1.55 3.03
C ALA A 92 -4.58 2.12 2.72
N SER A 93 -4.41 3.42 2.96
CA SER A 93 -3.11 4.05 2.80
C SER A 93 -2.05 3.39 3.68
N TRP A 94 -0.85 3.17 3.14
CA TRP A 94 0.26 2.57 3.88
C TRP A 94 0.57 3.23 5.23
N PRO A 95 0.42 4.56 5.45
CA PRO A 95 0.65 5.14 6.77
C PRO A 95 -0.44 4.75 7.77
N ALA A 96 -1.69 4.62 7.30
CA ALA A 96 -2.79 4.19 8.15
C ALA A 96 -2.62 2.73 8.58
N LEU A 97 -2.16 1.85 7.68
CA LEU A 97 -1.81 0.47 8.01
C LEU A 97 -0.68 0.40 9.02
N TRP A 98 0.39 1.18 8.84
CA TRP A 98 1.48 1.22 9.81
C TRP A 98 1.02 1.74 11.17
N LEU A 99 0.23 2.82 11.22
CA LEU A 99 -0.30 3.36 12.48
C LEU A 99 -1.19 2.35 13.21
N GLN A 100 -2.05 1.65 12.48
CA GLN A 100 -2.88 0.61 13.05
C GLN A 100 -2.01 -0.53 13.59
N TRP A 101 -0.99 -0.95 12.85
CA TRP A 101 -0.05 -1.98 13.30
C TRP A 101 0.72 -1.55 14.55
N ALA A 102 1.22 -0.32 14.59
CA ALA A 102 1.87 0.26 15.76
C ALA A 102 0.92 0.30 16.98
N SER A 103 -0.34 0.74 16.78
CA SER A 103 -1.37 0.74 17.84
C SER A 103 -1.76 -0.66 18.32
N SER A 104 -1.55 -1.68 17.49
CA SER A 104 -1.76 -3.09 17.85
C SER A 104 -0.61 -3.66 18.69
N ASN A 105 0.36 -2.83 19.08
CA ASN A 105 1.60 -3.23 19.73
C ASN A 105 2.42 -4.20 18.86
N PHE A 106 2.49 -3.92 17.55
CA PHE A 106 3.26 -4.69 16.58
C PHE A 106 2.91 -6.19 16.53
N LYS A 107 1.63 -6.54 16.70
CA LYS A 107 1.13 -7.92 16.50
C LYS A 107 1.40 -8.39 15.06
N SER A 108 1.24 -9.69 14.80
CA SER A 108 1.54 -10.29 13.49
C SER A 108 0.98 -9.45 12.34
N PHE A 109 1.90 -8.89 11.57
CA PHE A 109 1.63 -7.93 10.50
C PHE A 109 0.55 -8.46 9.53
N ARG A 110 0.65 -9.74 9.19
CA ARG A 110 -0.26 -10.47 8.30
C ARG A 110 -1.72 -10.46 8.78
N ILE A 111 -1.95 -10.51 10.09
CA ILE A 111 -3.30 -10.52 10.66
C ILE A 111 -3.92 -9.12 10.58
N THR A 112 -3.14 -8.08 10.90
CA THR A 112 -3.62 -6.69 10.90
C THR A 112 -3.97 -6.21 9.49
N ALA A 113 -3.10 -6.43 8.50
CA ALA A 113 -3.38 -6.06 7.11
C ALA A 113 -4.62 -6.78 6.55
N HIS A 114 -4.72 -8.09 6.81
CA HIS A 114 -5.86 -8.89 6.34
C HIS A 114 -7.19 -8.40 6.92
N GLN A 115 -7.25 -8.13 8.23
CA GLN A 115 -8.47 -7.63 8.88
C GLN A 115 -8.93 -6.29 8.29
N THR A 116 -8.00 -5.38 8.02
CA THR A 116 -8.32 -4.05 7.49
C THR A 116 -8.79 -4.10 6.05
N LYS A 117 -8.14 -4.94 5.21
CA LYS A 117 -8.57 -5.14 3.82
C LYS A 117 -9.95 -5.81 3.73
N ILE A 118 -10.26 -6.80 4.57
CA ILE A 118 -11.62 -7.37 4.65
C ILE A 118 -12.65 -6.31 5.03
N ALA A 119 -12.33 -5.49 6.03
CA ALA A 119 -13.22 -4.41 6.46
C ALA A 119 -13.50 -3.41 5.33
N GLU A 120 -12.48 -3.08 4.53
CA GLU A 120 -12.57 -2.20 3.36
C GLU A 120 -13.30 -2.79 2.17
N ALA A 121 -12.98 -4.03 1.79
CA ALA A 121 -13.69 -4.75 0.74
C ALA A 121 -15.19 -4.82 1.05
N GLY A 122 -15.54 -5.09 2.31
CA GLY A 122 -16.92 -5.04 2.78
C GLY A 122 -17.54 -3.64 2.69
N ARG A 123 -16.77 -2.56 2.93
CA ARG A 123 -17.25 -1.18 2.72
C ARG A 123 -17.52 -0.90 1.25
N CYS A 124 -16.62 -1.26 0.34
CA CYS A 124 -16.85 -1.02 -1.09
C CYS A 124 -18.03 -1.84 -1.63
N GLN A 125 -18.13 -3.13 -1.29
CA GLN A 125 -19.27 -3.95 -1.70
C GLN A 125 -20.62 -3.34 -1.26
N ARG A 126 -20.67 -2.76 -0.04
CA ARG A 126 -21.85 -2.05 0.45
C ARG A 126 -22.11 -0.73 -0.30
N ALA A 127 -21.07 0.01 -0.67
CA ALA A 127 -21.18 1.24 -1.47
C ALA A 127 -21.71 0.94 -2.88
N ALA A 128 -21.09 0.00 -3.59
CA ALA A 128 -21.53 -0.44 -4.92
C ALA A 128 -22.98 -0.98 -4.91
N LYS A 129 -23.38 -1.70 -3.85
CA LYS A 129 -24.77 -2.16 -3.70
C LYS A 129 -25.75 -0.98 -3.51
N ARG A 130 -25.36 0.07 -2.79
CA ARG A 130 -26.18 1.28 -2.61
C ARG A 130 -26.34 2.05 -3.91
N GLU A 131 -25.27 2.22 -4.68
CA GLU A 131 -25.31 2.89 -5.98
C GLU A 131 -26.24 2.15 -6.96
N ARG A 132 -26.13 0.81 -7.04
CA ARG A 132 -27.03 -0.02 -7.84
C ARG A 132 -28.49 0.06 -7.39
N ALA A 133 -28.75 0.28 -6.09
CA ALA A 133 -30.11 0.45 -5.58
C ALA A 133 -30.69 1.83 -5.92
N ASN A 134 -29.86 2.88 -5.90
CA ASN A 134 -30.26 4.23 -6.31
C ASN A 134 -30.51 4.31 -7.82
N ALA A 135 -29.64 3.72 -8.65
CA ALA A 135 -29.81 3.67 -10.11
C ALA A 135 -31.03 2.87 -10.60
N LYS A 136 -31.69 2.10 -9.72
CA LYS A 136 -32.96 1.41 -10.01
C LYS A 136 -34.19 2.20 -9.54
N ARG A 137 -33.99 3.28 -8.80
CA ARG A 137 -35.03 4.16 -8.28
C ARG A 137 -35.29 5.37 -9.18
N ASP A 138 -34.33 5.68 -10.03
CA ASP A 138 -34.38 6.69 -11.09
C ASP A 138 -34.83 6.05 -12.42
#